data_AF-A0A939FCM5-F1
#
_entry.id   AF-A0A939FCM5-F1
#
_cell.length_a   1.000
_cell.length_b   1.000
_cell.length_c   1.000
_cell.angle_alpha   90.00
_cell.angle_beta   90.00
_cell.angle_gamma   90.00
#
_symmetry.space_group_name_H-M   'P 1'
#
loop_
_entity.id
_entity.type
_entity.pdbx_description
1 polymer ?
#
loop_
_entity_poly.entity_id
_entity_poly.type
_entity_poly.pdbx_seq_one_letter_code
_entity_poly.pdbx_strand_id
1 'polypeptide(L)' 'MTGTSQRGTVPGLLSAHPLGEQLPAVYADDDFAMRFVAGLDTVLAPLFTVLDCLEAYFTPALAPEDFLDWLTEWV' A
#
# COMPACT_ATOMS: atom_id res chain seq x y z
N MET A 1 -20.86 10.14 10.99
CA MET A 1 -20.29 8.88 11.51
C MET A 1 -18.79 8.95 11.26
N THR A 2 -17.94 8.84 12.28
CA THR A 2 -16.49 8.82 12.07
C THR A 2 -16.06 7.40 11.69
N GLY A 3 -16.08 7.08 10.39
CA GLY A 3 -15.46 5.87 9.87
C GLY A 3 -13.95 5.96 10.04
N THR A 4 -13.38 5.20 10.98
CA THR A 4 -11.94 5.04 11.09
C THR A 4 -11.40 4.32 9.85
N SER A 5 -10.65 5.02 9.00
CA SER A 5 -9.93 4.39 7.87
C SER A 5 -8.98 3.32 8.41
N GLN A 6 -9.22 2.06 8.05
CA GLN A 6 -8.40 0.91 8.46
C GLN A 6 -7.19 0.66 7.53
N ARG A 7 -6.98 1.51 6.53
CA ARG A 7 -5.89 1.37 5.56
C ARG A 7 -4.62 1.99 6.11
N GLY A 8 -3.83 1.19 6.83
CA GLY A 8 -2.58 1.61 7.46
C GLY A 8 -1.51 0.53 7.39
N THR A 9 -0.41 0.74 8.11
CA THR A 9 0.68 -0.26 8.20
C THR A 9 0.17 -1.55 8.84
N VAL A 10 0.46 -2.68 8.19
CA VAL A 10 0.11 -4.01 8.68
C VAL A 10 1.41 -4.72 9.08
N PRO A 11 1.56 -5.13 10.36
CA PRO A 11 2.77 -5.82 10.82
C PRO A 11 3.06 -7.08 9.98
N GLY A 12 4.26 -7.16 9.41
CA GLY A 12 4.70 -8.30 8.61
C GLY A 12 4.15 -8.37 7.19
N LEU A 13 3.39 -7.36 6.73
CA LEU A 13 2.96 -7.30 5.33
C LEU A 13 4.16 -7.07 4.42
N LEU A 14 4.34 -7.97 3.45
CA LEU A 14 5.41 -7.87 2.47
C LEU A 14 4.96 -7.02 1.27
N SER A 15 5.89 -6.25 0.70
CA SER A 15 5.67 -5.53 -0.55
C SER A 15 5.57 -6.52 -1.72
N ALA A 16 4.57 -6.34 -2.57
CA ALA A 16 4.47 -7.07 -3.84
C ALA A 16 5.56 -6.66 -4.86
N HIS A 17 6.18 -5.49 -4.64
CA HIS A 17 7.20 -4.92 -5.49
C HIS A 17 8.42 -4.52 -4.65
N PRO A 18 9.27 -5.50 -4.25
CA PRO A 18 10.45 -5.21 -3.45
C PRO A 18 11.43 -4.32 -4.22
N LEU A 19 11.79 -3.18 -3.64
CA LEU A 19 12.62 -2.17 -4.30
C LEU A 19 14.09 -2.59 -4.43
N GLY A 20 14.62 -3.39 -3.49
CA GLY A 20 16.03 -3.78 -3.47
C GLY A 20 16.50 -4.46 -4.77
N GLU A 21 15.69 -5.36 -5.33
CA GLU A 21 15.98 -6.08 -6.57
C GLU A 21 15.84 -5.22 -7.84
N GLN A 22 15.23 -4.04 -7.72
CA GLN A 22 15.00 -3.11 -8.82
C GLN A 22 16.06 -2.02 -8.92
N LEU A 23 16.94 -1.92 -7.91
CA LEU A 23 17.99 -0.92 -7.88
C LEU A 23 19.09 -1.22 -8.91
N PRO A 24 19.73 -0.19 -9.49
CA PRO A 24 20.92 -0.38 -10.31
C PRO A 24 22.01 -1.14 -9.56
N ALA A 25 22.78 -1.97 -10.28
CA ALA A 25 23.80 -2.85 -9.70
C ALA A 25 24.86 -2.14 -8.84
N VAL A 26 25.11 -0.85 -9.06
CA VAL A 26 26.02 -0.04 -8.23
C VAL A 26 25.60 0.01 -6.75
N TYR A 27 24.32 -0.23 -6.44
CA TYR A 27 23.80 -0.22 -5.08
C TYR A 27 23.68 -1.61 -4.45
N ALA A 28 23.93 -2.70 -5.19
CA ALA A 28 23.63 -4.06 -4.74
C ALA A 28 24.37 -4.47 -3.46
N ASP A 29 25.60 -3.98 -3.27
CA ASP A 29 26.45 -4.29 -2.11
C ASP A 29 26.37 -3.20 -1.01
N ASP A 30 25.53 -2.18 -1.17
CA ASP A 30 25.36 -1.10 -0.19
C ASP A 30 24.30 -1.46 0.87
N ASP A 31 24.76 -1.86 2.06
CA ASP A 31 23.89 -2.23 3.20
C ASP A 31 22.90 -1.12 3.57
N PHE A 32 23.34 0.14 3.54
CA PHE A 32 22.46 1.26 3.89
C PHE A 32 21.38 1.44 2.83
N ALA A 33 21.74 1.42 1.56
CA ALA A 33 20.79 1.53 0.47
C ALA A 33 19.73 0.41 0.54
N MET A 34 20.17 -0.84 0.75
CA MET A 34 19.28 -2.00 0.88
C MET A 34 18.32 -1.85 2.06
N ARG A 35 18.82 -1.47 3.24
CA ARG A 35 17.99 -1.29 4.43
C ARG A 35 17.05 -0.09 4.33
N PHE A 36 17.48 0.98 3.66
CA PHE A 36 16.65 2.15 3.42
C PHE A 36 15.44 1.79 2.56
N VAL A 37 15.67 1.12 1.42
CA VAL A 37 14.56 0.73 0.53
C VAL A 37 13.68 -0.37 1.13
N ALA A 38 14.23 -1.29 1.94
CA ALA A 38 13.42 -2.24 2.71
C ALA A 38 12.46 -1.54 3.69
N GLY A 39 12.88 -0.41 4.28
CA GLY A 39 12.01 0.44 5.07
C GLY A 39 10.88 1.05 4.24
N LEU A 40 11.18 1.52 3.01
CA LEU A 40 10.18 2.02 2.07
C LEU A 40 9.21 0.92 1.63
N ASP A 41 9.69 -0.30 1.38
CA ASP A 41 8.85 -1.45 1.05
C ASP A 41 7.78 -1.71 2.13
N THR A 42 8.14 -1.55 3.41
CA THR A 42 7.19 -1.67 4.53
C THR A 42 6.10 -0.60 4.49
N VAL A 43 6.45 0.64 4.12
CA VAL A 43 5.51 1.77 4.04
C VAL A 43 4.62 1.68 2.80
N LEU A 44 5.15 1.17 1.69
CA LEU A 44 4.44 1.06 0.41
C LEU A 44 3.57 -0.20 0.30
N ALA A 45 3.87 -1.27 1.03
CA ALA A 45 3.12 -2.53 0.94
C ALA A 45 1.59 -2.37 1.13
N PRO A 46 1.08 -1.57 2.09
CA PRO A 46 -0.37 -1.34 2.21
C PRO A 46 -0.95 -0.57 1.01
N LEU A 47 -0.18 0.34 0.39
CA LEU A 47 -0.62 1.06 -0.79
C LEU A 47 -0.84 0.10 -1.96
N PHE A 48 0.12 -0.79 -2.23
CA PHE A 48 -0.04 -1.81 -3.28
C PHE A 48 -1.24 -2.71 -3.00
N THR A 49 -1.44 -3.12 -1.75
CA THR A 49 -2.63 -3.90 -1.35
C THR A 49 -3.94 -3.19 -1.69
N VAL A 50 -4.02 -1.88 -1.43
CA VAL A 50 -5.21 -1.08 -1.77
C VAL A 50 -5.41 -0.99 -3.29
N LEU A 51 -4.33 -0.75 -4.04
CA LEU A 51 -4.38 -0.65 -5.50
C LEU A 51 -4.80 -1.98 -6.15
N ASP A 52 -4.26 -3.10 -5.68
CA ASP A 52 -4.63 -4.45 -6.14
C ASP A 52 -6.12 -4.75 -5.88
N CYS A 53 -6.68 -4.16 -4.83
CA CYS A 53 -8.09 -4.31 -4.46
C CYS A 53 -8.98 -3.19 -5.00
N LEU A 54 -8.48 -2.26 -5.81
CA LEU A 54 -9.18 -1.02 -6.16
C LEU A 54 -10.55 -1.27 -6.82
N GLU A 55 -10.67 -2.30 -7.66
CA GLU A 55 -11.93 -2.65 -8.31
C GLU A 55 -13.05 -2.96 -7.29
N ALA A 56 -12.71 -3.55 -6.14
CA ALA A 56 -13.69 -3.87 -5.10
C ALA A 56 -14.34 -2.61 -4.50
N TYR A 57 -13.64 -1.46 -4.51
CA TYR A 57 -14.15 -0.19 -4.00
C TYR A 57 -15.28 0.38 -4.85
N PHE A 58 -15.39 -0.06 -6.12
CA PHE A 58 -16.46 0.34 -7.04
C PHE A 58 -17.54 -0.73 -7.20
N THR A 59 -17.40 -1.89 -6.54
CA THR A 59 -18.39 -2.97 -6.57
C THR A 59 -19.31 -2.83 -5.35
N PRO A 60 -20.62 -2.52 -5.51
CA PRO A 60 -21.49 -2.19 -4.38
C PRO A 60 -21.58 -3.26 -3.29
N ALA A 61 -21.43 -4.54 -3.66
CA ALA A 61 -21.48 -5.65 -2.71
C ALA A 61 -20.17 -5.85 -1.92
N LEU A 62 -19.07 -5.21 -2.32
CA LEU A 62 -17.72 -5.39 -1.76
C LEU A 62 -17.09 -4.08 -1.27
N ALA A 63 -17.69 -2.93 -1.60
CA ALA A 63 -17.13 -1.62 -1.28
C ALA A 63 -17.09 -1.39 0.25
N PRO A 64 -15.96 -0.95 0.81
CA PRO A 64 -15.85 -0.61 2.23
C PRO A 64 -16.77 0.57 2.58
N GLU A 65 -17.53 0.44 3.67
CA GLU A 65 -18.49 1.48 4.11
C GLU A 65 -17.82 2.84 4.37
N ASP A 66 -16.59 2.84 4.90
CA ASP A 66 -15.81 4.06 5.19
C ASP A 66 -15.35 4.82 3.93
N PHE A 67 -15.30 4.15 2.78
CA PHE A 67 -14.96 4.77 1.50
C PHE A 67 -16.18 5.40 0.82
N LEU A 68 -17.38 4.82 1.03
CA LEU A 68 -18.60 5.27 0.37
C LEU A 68 -18.97 6.70 0.75
N ASP A 69 -18.82 7.07 2.03
CA ASP A 69 -19.08 8.44 2.50
C ASP A 69 -18.27 9.47 1.69
N TRP A 70 -16.95 9.25 1.56
CA TRP A 70 -16.09 10.11 0.74
C TRP A 70 -16.45 10.09 -0.75
N LEU A 71 -16.76 8.91 -1.30
CA LEU A 71 -17.14 8.79 -2.71
C LEU A 71 -18.41 9.58 -3.04
N THR A 72 -19.38 9.59 -2.13
CA THR A 72 -20.63 10.34 -2.29
C THR A 72 -20.47 11.86 -2.19
N GLU A 73 -19.35 12.35 -1.65
CA GLU A 73 -19.04 13.79 -1.70
C GLU A 73 -18.58 14.24 -3.10
N TRP A 74 -18.09 13.31 -3.92
CA TRP A 74 -17.47 13.60 -5.22
C TRP A 74 -18.44 13.47 -6.41
N VAL A 75 -19.55 12.75 -6.24
CA VAL A 75 -20.59 12.53 -7.26
C VAL A 75 -21.79 13.43 -6.99
#